data_AF-A0A3E4YLH2-F1
#
_entry.id   AF-A0A3E4YLH2-F1
#
_cell.length_a   1.000
_cell.length_b   1.000
_cell.length_c   1.000
_cell.angle_alpha   90.00
_cell.angle_beta   90.00
_cell.angle_gamma   90.00
#
_symmetry.space_group_name_H-M   'P 1'
#
loop_
_entity.id
_entity.type
_entity.pdbx_description
1 polymer ?
#
loop_
_entity_poly.entity_id
_entity_poly.type
_entity_poly.pdbx_seq_one_letter_code
_entity_poly.pdbx_strand_id
1 'polypeptide(L)'
;MYTLIGRFFDTIEWTNYYIENNNNDNIFFKASDENDTNTLINDILSLVSEDELYNYSLCLNSPWSITNMIFKIIYDNTLNCWKCTYSVLGCEGVYTEIYGYGITPDNAFNDCNERYSLFQAKYNPNDESF
;
A
#
# COMPACT_ATOMS: atom_id res chain seq x y z
N MET A 1 -5.42 14.98 -6.40
CA MET A 1 -5.95 14.53 -5.10
C MET A 1 -5.25 13.23 -4.78
N TYR A 2 -4.53 13.17 -3.66
CA TYR A 2 -3.75 11.99 -3.27
C TYR A 2 -4.65 10.97 -2.58
N THR A 3 -4.46 9.70 -2.92
CA THR A 3 -5.13 8.58 -2.23
C THR A 3 -4.07 7.77 -1.49
N LEU A 4 -4.26 7.53 -0.19
CA LEU A 4 -3.41 6.60 0.56
C LEU A 4 -3.61 5.20 -0.01
N ILE A 5 -2.53 4.54 -0.40
CA ILE A 5 -2.60 3.24 -1.08
C ILE A 5 -1.99 2.11 -0.29
N GLY A 6 -1.26 2.40 0.76
CA GLY A 6 -0.53 1.38 1.48
C GLY A 6 0.44 1.96 2.49
N ARG A 7 1.02 1.06 3.26
CA ARG A 7 2.06 1.38 4.23
C ARG A 7 3.17 0.34 4.15
N PHE A 8 4.40 0.78 4.41
CA PHE A 8 5.55 -0.09 4.59
C PHE A 8 6.09 0.15 5.99
N PHE A 9 6.32 -0.92 6.75
CA PHE A 9 7.05 -0.88 7.99
C PHE A 9 8.42 -1.51 7.76
N ASP A 10 9.48 -0.70 7.83
CA ASP A 10 10.82 -1.22 8.02
C ASP A 10 11.09 -1.39 9.53
N THR A 11 12.24 -1.95 9.90
CA THR A 11 12.56 -2.40 11.27
C THR A 11 12.46 -1.32 12.37
N ILE A 12 12.14 -0.08 12.01
CA ILE A 12 12.07 1.06 12.91
C ILE A 12 10.70 1.76 12.80
N GLU A 13 10.13 1.99 11.60
CA GLU A 13 8.97 2.91 11.43
C GLU A 13 8.01 2.60 10.27
N TRP A 14 6.80 3.20 10.35
CA TRP A 14 5.78 3.13 9.31
C TRP A 14 5.90 4.28 8.31
N THR A 15 6.05 3.95 7.03
CA THR A 15 5.99 4.89 5.90
C THR A 15 4.64 4.79 5.20
N ASN A 16 3.92 5.91 5.07
CA ASN A 16 2.68 6.01 4.30
C ASN A 16 2.98 6.24 2.81
N TYR A 17 2.35 5.45 1.93
CA TYR A 17 2.43 5.63 0.48
C TYR A 17 1.12 6.18 -0.07
N TYR A 18 1.25 7.17 -0.93
CA TYR A 18 0.14 7.85 -1.60
C TYR A 18 0.30 7.73 -3.10
N ILE A 19 -0.83 7.64 -3.80
CA ILE A 19 -0.89 7.68 -5.26
C ILE A 19 -1.56 8.96 -5.71
N GLU A 20 -1.02 9.56 -6.75
CA GLU A 20 -1.75 10.48 -7.61
C GLU A 20 -1.98 9.81 -8.96
N ASN A 21 -3.26 9.60 -9.30
CA ASN A 21 -3.65 9.05 -10.58
C ASN A 21 -3.56 10.16 -11.64
N ASN A 22 -2.59 10.08 -12.54
CA ASN A 22 -2.40 11.07 -13.60
C ASN A 22 -2.45 10.39 -14.98
N ASN A 23 -3.66 10.33 -15.57
CA ASN A 23 -3.91 9.97 -16.99
C ASN A 23 -2.93 8.93 -17.59
N ASN A 24 -2.86 7.75 -16.97
CA ASN A 24 -2.08 6.54 -17.33
C ASN A 24 -0.78 6.29 -16.56
N ASP A 25 -0.32 7.21 -15.70
CA ASP A 25 0.78 6.94 -14.79
C ASP A 25 0.37 7.15 -13.32
N ASN A 26 0.73 6.16 -12.52
CA ASN A 26 0.61 6.18 -11.07
C ASN A 26 1.90 6.78 -10.51
N ILE A 27 1.81 8.00 -9.99
CA ILE A 27 2.93 8.66 -9.31
C ILE A 27 2.81 8.37 -7.82
N PHE A 28 3.88 7.82 -7.25
CA PHE A 28 3.92 7.39 -5.86
C PHE A 28 4.67 8.41 -5.01
N PHE A 29 4.06 8.76 -3.88
CA PHE A 29 4.61 9.68 -2.91
C PHE A 29 4.71 9.01 -1.55
N LYS A 30 5.71 9.37 -0.77
CA LYS A 30 5.82 9.07 0.65
C LYS A 30 5.72 10.35 1.47
N ALA A 31 5.11 10.27 2.64
CA ALA A 31 5.17 11.38 3.61
C ALA A 31 6.63 11.57 4.07
N SER A 32 7.11 12.82 4.11
CA SER A 32 8.50 13.14 4.46
C SER A 32 8.80 13.07 5.95
N ASP A 33 7.78 13.30 6.78
CA ASP A 33 7.96 13.49 8.20
C ASP A 33 7.51 12.25 8.96
N GLU A 34 8.41 11.81 9.84
CA GLU A 34 8.16 10.93 10.98
C GLU A 34 6.89 11.42 11.70
N ASN A 35 5.70 10.86 11.47
CA ASN A 35 4.67 10.85 12.52
C ASN A 35 3.41 9.99 12.32
N ASP A 36 2.96 9.64 13.52
CA ASP A 36 1.82 8.88 14.01
C ASP A 36 0.49 9.03 13.23
N THR A 37 0.19 7.96 12.52
CA THR A 37 -1.12 7.33 12.24
C THR A 37 -2.37 8.11 11.79
N ASN A 38 -2.55 9.43 11.92
CA ASN A 38 -3.94 9.98 11.85
C ASN A 38 -4.20 11.36 11.21
N THR A 39 -3.34 11.99 10.40
CA THR A 39 -3.75 13.28 9.77
C THR A 39 -3.24 13.51 8.34
N LEU A 40 -4.17 13.40 7.38
CA LEU A 40 -3.99 13.42 5.92
C LEU A 40 -3.70 14.80 5.28
N ILE A 41 -3.45 15.88 6.04
CA ILE A 41 -3.66 17.24 5.51
C ILE A 41 -2.38 18.11 5.37
N ASN A 42 -1.27 17.81 6.04
CA ASN A 42 -0.08 18.68 6.00
C ASN A 42 1.26 18.00 5.69
N ASP A 43 1.27 16.73 5.29
CA ASP A 43 2.53 16.03 5.02
C ASP A 43 3.21 16.61 3.77
N ILE A 44 4.51 16.93 3.89
CA ILE A 44 5.33 17.22 2.70
C ILE A 44 5.52 15.87 1.98
N LEU A 45 4.99 15.78 0.77
CA LEU A 45 5.07 14.56 -0.04
C LEU A 45 6.37 14.56 -0.83
N SER A 46 7.14 13.48 -0.69
CA SER A 46 8.34 13.22 -1.48
C SER A 46 8.07 12.13 -2.52
N LEU A 47 8.61 12.30 -3.73
CA LEU A 47 8.52 11.27 -4.76
C LEU A 47 9.26 10.00 -4.28
N VAL A 48 8.62 8.84 -4.44
CA VAL A 48 9.24 7.55 -4.14
C VAL A 48 10.09 7.12 -5.33
N SER A 49 11.30 6.63 -5.06
CA SER A 49 12.18 6.10 -6.11
C SER A 49 11.68 4.76 -6.65
N GLU A 50 12.06 4.42 -7.88
CA GLU A 50 11.71 3.11 -8.46
C GLU A 50 12.29 1.94 -7.67
N ASP A 51 13.51 2.07 -7.14
CA ASP A 51 14.15 1.04 -6.30
C ASP A 51 13.35 0.79 -5.00
N GLU A 52 12.80 1.83 -4.39
CA GLU A 52 11.94 1.70 -3.21
C GLU A 52 10.60 1.01 -3.55
N LEU A 53 10.01 1.33 -4.71
CA LEU A 53 8.79 0.68 -5.18
C LEU A 53 9.03 -0.78 -5.55
N TYR A 54 10.19 -1.10 -6.14
CA TYR A 54 10.66 -2.46 -6.38
C TYR A 54 10.74 -3.24 -5.06
N ASN A 55 11.45 -2.73 -4.05
CA ASN A 55 11.56 -3.39 -2.75
C ASN A 55 10.21 -3.60 -2.06
N TYR A 56 9.35 -2.58 -2.08
CA TYR A 56 8.00 -2.69 -1.56
C TYR A 56 7.19 -3.81 -2.25
N SER A 57 7.34 -3.95 -3.58
CA SER A 57 6.65 -5.00 -4.35
C SER A 57 7.17 -6.41 -4.03
N LEU A 58 8.46 -6.58 -3.76
CA LEU A 58 9.03 -7.85 -3.30
C LEU A 58 8.48 -8.25 -1.93
N CYS A 59 8.37 -7.29 -1.01
CA CYS A 59 7.81 -7.53 0.32
C CYS A 59 6.31 -7.88 0.27
N LEU A 60 5.54 -7.20 -0.61
CA LEU A 60 4.15 -7.57 -0.89
C LEU A 60 4.02 -9.00 -1.43
N ASN A 61 4.97 -9.46 -2.24
CA ASN A 61 4.96 -10.80 -2.81
C ASN A 61 5.71 -11.84 -1.95
N SER A 62 6.04 -11.52 -0.70
CA SER A 62 6.81 -12.41 0.17
C SER A 62 6.10 -13.77 0.33
N PRO A 63 6.81 -14.91 0.39
CA PRO A 63 6.19 -16.22 0.57
C PRO A 63 5.42 -16.35 1.90
N TRP A 64 5.74 -15.49 2.87
CA TRP A 64 4.99 -15.36 4.12
C TRP A 64 3.57 -14.84 3.93
N SER A 65 3.25 -14.24 2.79
CA SER A 65 1.87 -13.96 2.41
C SER A 65 1.02 -15.23 2.45
N ILE A 66 1.56 -16.41 2.14
CA ILE A 66 0.79 -17.67 2.12
C ILE A 66 0.26 -18.05 3.51
N THR A 67 1.01 -17.74 4.57
CA THR A 67 0.68 -18.13 5.96
C THR A 67 0.17 -16.98 6.81
N ASN A 68 0.57 -15.74 6.48
CA ASN A 68 0.26 -14.52 7.24
C ASN A 68 -0.60 -13.53 6.44
N MET A 69 -1.26 -13.97 5.36
CA MET A 69 -2.20 -13.11 4.62
C MET A 69 -3.33 -12.65 5.53
N ILE A 70 -3.50 -11.34 5.66
CA ILE A 70 -4.65 -10.78 6.36
C ILE A 70 -5.33 -9.80 5.42
N PHE A 71 -6.45 -10.23 4.82
CA PHE A 71 -7.42 -9.29 4.27
C PHE A 71 -8.34 -8.83 5.40
N LYS A 72 -8.43 -7.52 5.60
CA LYS A 72 -9.34 -6.89 6.54
C LYS A 72 -10.18 -5.85 5.83
N ILE A 73 -11.50 -6.03 5.88
CA ILE A 73 -12.46 -5.09 5.29
C ILE A 73 -13.22 -4.40 6.42
N ILE A 74 -13.17 -3.07 6.46
CA ILE A 74 -13.86 -2.24 7.45
C ILE A 74 -14.54 -1.06 6.77
N TYR A 75 -15.62 -0.55 7.38
CA TYR A 75 -16.20 0.72 6.97
C TYR A 75 -15.40 1.87 7.61
N ASP A 76 -14.82 2.74 6.79
CA ASP A 76 -14.12 3.94 7.22
C ASP A 76 -15.11 5.11 7.30
N ASN A 77 -15.48 5.48 8.52
CA ASN A 77 -16.42 6.58 8.77
C ASN A 77 -15.85 7.96 8.40
N THR A 78 -14.53 8.10 8.33
CA THR A 78 -13.85 9.36 8.00
C THR A 78 -13.93 9.64 6.50
N LEU A 79 -13.74 8.59 5.70
CA LEU A 79 -13.82 8.63 4.25
C LEU A 79 -15.22 8.30 3.71
N ASN A 80 -16.11 7.83 4.58
CA ASN A 80 -17.46 7.39 4.27
C ASN A 80 -17.50 6.33 3.15
N CYS A 81 -16.62 5.33 3.25
CA CYS A 81 -16.49 4.24 2.29
C CYS A 81 -15.98 2.94 2.95
N TRP A 82 -16.07 1.82 2.26
CA TRP A 82 -15.40 0.58 2.66
C TRP A 82 -13.92 0.64 2.31
N LYS A 83 -13.07 0.20 3.24
CA LYS A 83 -11.63 0.04 3.07
C LYS A 83 -11.26 -1.44 3.21
N CYS A 84 -10.62 -1.99 2.19
CA CYS A 84 -9.94 -3.27 2.25
C CYS A 84 -8.46 -3.02 2.52
N THR A 85 -7.86 -3.80 3.41
CA THR A 85 -6.44 -3.81 3.71
C THR A 85 -5.92 -5.22 3.46
N TYR A 86 -4.95 -5.34 2.57
CA TYR A 86 -4.14 -6.54 2.40
C TYR A 86 -2.81 -6.32 3.09
N SER A 87 -2.47 -7.20 4.02
CA SER A 87 -1.25 -7.09 4.80
C SER A 87 -0.40 -8.36 4.70
N VAL A 88 0.91 -8.17 4.57
CA VAL A 88 1.93 -9.22 4.53
C VAL A 88 2.98 -8.92 5.58
N LEU A 89 3.17 -9.87 6.50
CA LEU A 89 4.30 -9.86 7.42
C LEU A 89 5.44 -10.66 6.78
N GLY A 90 6.48 -9.97 6.32
CA GLY A 90 7.69 -10.56 5.73
C GLY A 90 8.71 -11.00 6.77
N CYS A 91 9.90 -11.40 6.30
CA CYS A 91 11.03 -11.74 7.16
C CYS A 91 11.55 -10.50 7.92
N GLU A 92 12.25 -10.71 9.04
CA GLU A 92 12.91 -9.65 9.82
C GLU A 92 11.98 -8.56 10.40
N GLY A 93 10.67 -8.82 10.50
CA GLY A 93 9.72 -7.87 11.08
C GLY A 93 9.24 -6.79 10.11
N VAL A 94 9.58 -6.91 8.82
CA VAL A 94 9.06 -6.06 7.76
C VAL A 94 7.57 -6.34 7.56
N TYR A 95 6.75 -5.29 7.52
CA TYR A 95 5.32 -5.45 7.35
C TYR A 95 4.82 -4.50 6.25
N THR A 96 4.09 -5.05 5.28
CA THR A 96 3.68 -4.31 4.09
C THR A 96 2.18 -4.41 3.91
N GLU A 97 1.53 -3.26 3.67
CA GLU A 97 0.09 -3.18 3.42
C GLU A 97 -0.22 -2.48 2.13
N ILE A 98 -1.23 -2.97 1.41
CA ILE A 98 -1.88 -2.26 0.31
C ILE A 98 -3.38 -2.11 0.60
N TYR A 99 -3.95 -0.98 0.20
CA TYR A 99 -5.32 -0.58 0.51
C TYR A 99 -6.16 -0.41 -0.75
N GLY A 100 -7.37 -0.95 -0.70
CA GLY A 100 -8.43 -0.69 -1.67
C GLY A 100 -9.64 -0.03 -1.02
N TYR A 101 -10.40 0.73 -1.80
CA TYR A 101 -11.55 1.50 -1.35
C TYR A 101 -12.77 1.26 -2.24
N GLY A 102 -13.97 1.34 -1.68
CA GLY A 102 -15.19 1.13 -2.45
C GLY A 102 -16.47 1.53 -1.72
N ILE A 103 -17.54 1.70 -2.48
CA ILE A 103 -18.88 1.97 -1.92
C ILE A 103 -19.53 0.71 -1.33
N THR A 104 -19.02 -0.47 -1.70
CA THR A 104 -19.39 -1.78 -1.13
C THR A 104 -18.13 -2.53 -0.68
N PRO A 105 -18.25 -3.53 0.21
CA PRO A 105 -17.13 -4.40 0.58
C PRO A 105 -16.44 -5.05 -0.62
N ASP A 106 -17.23 -5.53 -1.59
CA ASP A 106 -16.71 -6.20 -2.79
C ASP A 106 -15.93 -5.23 -3.68
N ASN A 107 -16.40 -3.98 -3.82
CA ASN A 107 -15.65 -2.96 -4.56
C ASN A 107 -14.31 -2.64 -3.88
N ALA A 108 -14.29 -2.53 -2.55
CA ALA A 108 -13.06 -2.27 -1.83
C ALA A 108 -12.07 -3.44 -1.96
N PHE A 109 -12.55 -4.68 -1.95
CA PHE A 109 -11.73 -5.86 -2.18
C PHE A 109 -11.16 -5.90 -3.60
N ASN A 110 -11.99 -5.66 -4.61
CA ASN A 110 -11.55 -5.65 -6.01
C ASN A 110 -10.52 -4.54 -6.28
N ASP A 111 -10.74 -3.32 -5.78
CA ASP A 111 -9.76 -2.23 -5.90
C ASP A 111 -8.43 -2.59 -5.21
N CYS A 112 -8.47 -3.28 -4.07
CA CYS A 112 -7.27 -3.76 -3.39
C CYS A 112 -6.47 -4.74 -4.27
N ASN A 113 -7.14 -5.71 -4.88
CA ASN A 113 -6.51 -6.69 -5.79
C ASN A 113 -6.00 -6.06 -7.09
N GLU A 114 -6.74 -5.11 -7.66
CA GLU A 114 -6.31 -4.38 -8.85
C GLU A 114 -5.03 -3.59 -8.56
N ARG A 115 -4.97 -2.89 -7.42
CA ARG A 115 -3.78 -2.16 -7.00
C ARG A 115 -2.59 -3.08 -6.77
N TYR A 116 -2.80 -4.22 -6.09
CA TYR A 116 -1.75 -5.23 -5.91
C TYR A 116 -1.21 -5.68 -7.27
N SER A 117 -2.10 -6.05 -8.19
CA SER A 117 -1.75 -6.54 -9.52
C SER A 117 -0.99 -5.50 -10.34
N LEU A 118 -1.42 -4.23 -10.28
CA LEU A 118 -0.73 -3.12 -10.94
C LEU A 118 0.68 -2.92 -10.38
N PHE A 119 0.83 -3.04 -9.06
CA PHE A 119 2.11 -2.87 -8.39
C PHE A 119 3.08 -3.98 -8.77
N GLN A 120 2.64 -5.25 -8.74
CA GLN A 120 3.43 -6.40 -9.15
C GLN A 120 3.79 -6.32 -10.64
N ALA A 121 2.84 -6.01 -11.52
CA ALA A 121 3.11 -5.94 -12.96
C ALA A 121 4.12 -4.83 -13.33
N LYS A 122 4.11 -3.70 -12.62
CA LYS A 122 5.01 -2.56 -12.91
C LYS A 122 6.37 -2.70 -12.24
N TYR A 123 6.41 -3.11 -10.97
CA TYR A 123 7.62 -3.09 -10.16
C TYR A 123 8.19 -4.46 -9.82
N ASN A 124 7.48 -5.57 -10.08
CA ASN A 124 7.98 -6.93 -9.89
C ASN A 124 7.49 -7.89 -11.00
N PRO A 125 7.80 -7.60 -12.27
CA PRO A 125 7.26 -8.37 -13.40
C PRO A 125 7.77 -9.82 -13.46
N ASN A 126 8.84 -10.13 -12.72
CA ASN A 126 9.46 -11.45 -12.67
C ASN A 126 8.90 -12.33 -11.55
N ASP A 127 7.91 -11.85 -10.79
CA ASP A 127 7.32 -12.57 -9.65
C ASP A 127 8.36 -12.96 -8.59
N GLU A 128 9.33 -12.07 -8.35
CA GLU A 128 10.35 -12.23 -7.30
C GLU A 128 9.72 -12.01 -5.92
N SER A 129 10.37 -12.50 -4.86
CA SER A 129 9.83 -12.39 -3.51
C SER A 129 10.95 -12.20 -2.49
N PHE A 130 10.64 -11.51 -1.39
CA PHE A 130 11.54 -11.28 -0.25
C PHE A 130 11.42 -12.37 0.81
#